data_AF-A0A450SR51-F1
#
_entry.id   AF-A0A450SR51-F1
#
_cell.length_a   1.000
_cell.length_b   1.000
_cell.length_c   1.000
_cell.angle_alpha   90.00
_cell.angle_beta   90.00
_cell.angle_gamma   90.00
#
_symmetry.space_group_name_H-M   'P 1'
#
loop_
_entity.id
_entity.type
_entity.pdbx_description
1 polymer ?
#
loop_
_entity_poly.entity_id
_entity_poly.type
_entity_poly.pdbx_seq_one_letter_code
_entity_poly.pdbx_strand_id
1 'polypeptide(L)'
;MTRTILSALLFGLIAVSQLAVAEGINKQLYDAIASGDTKAVKDLLYHGGFDVNATDEFGKNSLMIAAESGNQKIVSLLLGKGNANVNSKTKTGETPLILAAKKGHSIIVTALLKQGAEIHTKTNNGLNALMAAAQYGKAPIVKKLLSLGTDVKVADKDGNTALMHAAQKGHAEAVKHLIDGKSELETRNKFDSTALILAVDQGHYRAVDELIKAGADIEARDKFSATPLIISAARRHNSITSLLLDKGAKVNTYDEDGRTALAEASAAGDEDMTDLLLRFGADPDYWRYGVQCSLTAKHSSMKEERNPCAVRGK
;
A
#
# COMPACT_ATOMS: atom_id res chain seq x y z
N MET A 1 22.24 27.55 50.62
CA MET A 1 21.87 26.49 49.66
C MET A 1 20.38 26.13 49.67
N THR A 2 19.68 26.20 50.82
CA THR A 2 18.27 25.74 50.93
C THR A 2 17.24 26.60 50.19
N ARG A 3 17.39 27.94 50.15
CA ARG A 3 16.45 28.83 49.43
C ARG A 3 16.45 28.62 47.90
N THR A 4 17.60 28.35 47.32
CA THR A 4 17.74 28.16 45.86
C THR A 4 17.09 26.84 45.41
N ILE A 5 17.28 25.76 46.18
CA ILE A 5 16.69 24.44 45.92
C ILE A 5 15.17 24.48 46.08
N LEU A 6 14.65 25.17 47.10
CA LEU A 6 13.21 25.32 47.31
C LEU A 6 12.56 26.12 46.18
N SER A 7 13.23 27.15 45.66
CA SER A 7 12.74 27.89 44.49
C SER A 7 12.72 27.03 43.22
N ALA A 8 13.77 26.22 42.98
CA ALA A 8 13.85 25.36 41.80
C ALA A 8 12.79 24.24 41.83
N LEU A 9 12.51 23.67 43.01
CA LEU A 9 11.44 22.69 43.18
C LEU A 9 10.05 23.31 42.98
N LEU A 10 9.83 24.53 43.47
CA LEU A 10 8.58 25.25 43.29
C LEU A 10 8.35 25.63 41.81
N PHE A 11 9.38 26.11 41.11
CA PHE A 11 9.33 26.35 39.67
C PHE A 11 9.07 25.05 38.89
N GLY A 12 9.70 23.94 39.29
CA GLY A 12 9.46 22.62 38.69
C GLY A 12 8.00 22.15 38.85
N LEU A 13 7.43 22.26 40.05
CA LEU A 13 6.03 21.91 40.33
C LEU A 13 5.03 22.80 39.59
N ILE A 14 5.30 24.10 39.47
CA ILE A 14 4.47 25.04 38.70
C ILE A 14 4.54 24.72 37.20
N ALA A 15 5.72 24.43 36.67
CA ALA A 15 5.89 24.05 35.27
C ALA A 15 5.17 22.73 34.94
N VAL A 16 5.29 21.71 35.80
CA VAL A 16 4.61 20.42 35.62
C VAL A 16 3.09 20.58 35.69
N SER A 17 2.57 21.41 36.61
CA SER A 17 1.13 21.66 36.72
C SER A 17 0.58 22.46 35.54
N GLN A 18 1.31 23.46 35.02
CA GLN A 18 0.92 24.17 33.79
C GLN A 18 0.96 23.27 32.56
N LEU A 19 1.93 22.34 32.47
CA LEU A 19 2.03 21.37 31.38
C LEU A 19 0.85 20.39 31.40
N ALA A 20 0.49 19.85 32.57
CA ALA A 20 -0.66 18.97 32.73
C ALA A 20 -2.00 19.68 32.42
N VAL A 21 -2.10 20.98 32.75
CA VAL A 21 -3.25 21.81 32.38
C VAL A 21 -3.30 22.03 30.87
N ALA A 22 -2.17 22.29 30.21
CA ALA A 22 -2.08 22.43 28.75
C ALA A 22 -2.43 21.13 28.01
N GLU A 23 -1.99 19.97 28.52
CA GLU A 23 -2.36 18.65 27.99
C GLU A 23 -3.87 18.38 28.14
N GLY A 24 -4.45 18.70 29.30
CA GLY A 24 -5.90 18.57 29.53
C GLY A 24 -6.74 19.49 28.65
N ILE A 25 -6.26 20.71 28.40
CA ILE A 25 -6.87 21.70 27.51
C ILE A 25 -6.81 21.17 26.06
N ASN A 26 -5.65 20.79 25.53
CA ASN A 26 -5.56 20.30 24.15
C ASN A 26 -6.39 19.02 23.90
N LYS A 27 -6.54 18.16 24.93
CA LYS A 27 -7.42 16.99 24.85
C LYS A 27 -8.88 17.36 24.57
N GLN A 28 -9.42 18.41 25.21
CA GLN A 28 -10.79 18.86 24.95
C GLN A 28 -10.98 19.32 23.50
N LEU A 29 -9.98 20.01 22.93
CA LEU A 29 -10.01 20.41 21.53
C LEU A 29 -9.98 19.18 20.61
N TYR A 30 -9.16 18.17 20.91
CA TYR A 30 -9.12 16.93 20.12
C TYR A 30 -10.44 16.16 20.18
N ASP A 31 -11.07 16.06 21.36
CA ASP A 31 -12.36 15.40 21.53
C ASP A 31 -13.49 16.13 20.76
N ALA A 32 -13.48 17.48 20.78
CA ALA A 32 -14.40 18.29 20.00
C ALA A 32 -14.20 18.10 18.48
N ILE A 33 -12.95 17.98 18.02
CA ILE A 33 -12.63 17.71 16.61
C ILE A 33 -13.06 16.30 16.20
N ALA A 34 -12.79 15.31 17.05
CA ALA A 34 -13.12 13.91 16.79
C ALA A 34 -14.64 13.67 16.75
N SER A 35 -15.40 14.34 17.62
CA SER A 35 -16.87 14.32 17.60
C SER A 35 -17.48 15.18 16.48
N GLY A 36 -16.69 16.05 15.85
CA GLY A 36 -17.12 16.92 14.77
C GLY A 36 -17.93 18.14 15.22
N ASP A 37 -17.93 18.45 16.52
CA ASP A 37 -18.63 19.62 17.07
C ASP A 37 -17.94 20.91 16.64
N THR A 38 -18.38 21.42 15.50
CA THR A 38 -17.84 22.62 14.89
C THR A 38 -18.06 23.86 15.76
N LYS A 39 -19.11 23.87 16.60
CA LYS A 39 -19.40 24.99 17.50
C LYS A 39 -18.42 24.97 18.66
N ALA A 40 -18.26 23.83 19.33
CA ALA A 40 -17.26 23.68 20.38
C ALA A 40 -15.87 23.99 19.87
N VAL A 41 -15.46 23.46 18.71
CA VAL A 41 -14.16 23.80 18.12
C VAL A 41 -14.02 25.30 17.87
N LYS A 42 -15.06 25.96 17.34
CA LYS A 42 -15.03 27.40 17.11
C LYS A 42 -14.86 28.17 18.44
N ASP A 43 -15.66 27.84 19.44
CA ASP A 43 -15.65 28.51 20.74
C ASP A 43 -14.30 28.31 21.45
N LEU A 44 -13.74 27.08 21.41
CA LEU A 44 -12.42 26.75 21.96
C LEU A 44 -11.31 27.54 21.24
N LEU A 45 -11.33 27.63 19.91
CA LEU A 45 -10.33 28.38 19.14
C LEU A 45 -10.37 29.90 19.38
N TYR A 46 -11.54 30.49 19.67
CA TYR A 46 -11.67 31.94 19.90
C TYR A 46 -11.43 32.37 21.34
N HIS A 47 -11.69 31.48 22.31
CA HIS A 47 -11.73 31.87 23.72
C HIS A 47 -10.76 31.11 24.62
N GLY A 48 -10.08 30.08 24.14
CA GLY A 48 -9.08 29.37 24.96
C GLY A 48 -7.65 29.55 24.49
N GLY A 49 -6.73 29.44 25.45
CA GLY A 49 -5.28 29.43 25.21
C GLY A 49 -4.78 28.08 24.67
N PHE A 50 -5.51 27.47 23.73
CA PHE A 50 -5.12 26.20 23.11
C PHE A 50 -3.98 26.44 22.10
N ASP A 51 -3.01 25.54 22.09
CA ASP A 51 -2.03 25.49 21.01
C ASP A 51 -2.56 24.54 19.92
N VAL A 52 -3.05 25.10 18.81
CA VAL A 52 -3.53 24.35 17.64
C VAL A 52 -2.47 23.41 17.06
N ASN A 53 -1.18 23.70 17.30
CA ASN A 53 -0.07 22.91 16.80
C ASN A 53 0.48 21.94 17.83
N ALA A 54 -0.06 21.92 19.06
CA ALA A 54 0.22 20.86 20.01
C ALA A 54 -0.14 19.52 19.39
N THR A 55 0.56 18.48 19.84
CA THR A 55 0.39 17.13 19.31
C THR A 55 -0.01 16.16 20.40
N ASP A 56 -0.82 15.17 20.04
CA ASP A 56 -1.10 14.01 20.88
C ASP A 56 0.11 13.06 21.02
N GLU A 57 -0.10 11.94 21.70
CA GLU A 57 0.92 10.90 21.89
C GLU A 57 1.41 10.24 20.59
N PHE A 58 0.69 10.38 19.48
CA PHE A 58 1.07 9.89 18.14
C PHE A 58 1.73 10.97 17.28
N GLY A 59 1.86 12.19 17.80
CA GLY A 59 2.36 13.34 17.06
C GLY A 59 1.28 14.00 16.18
N LYS A 60 -0.01 13.70 16.39
CA LYS A 60 -1.10 14.31 15.62
C LYS A 60 -1.54 15.62 16.26
N ASN A 61 -1.61 16.67 15.45
CA ASN A 61 -2.22 17.94 15.86
C ASN A 61 -3.70 18.02 15.46
N SER A 62 -4.38 19.09 15.88
CA SER A 62 -5.79 19.35 15.58
C SER A 62 -6.12 19.25 14.08
N LEU A 63 -5.24 19.77 13.22
CA LEU A 63 -5.44 19.74 11.76
C LEU A 63 -5.36 18.31 11.20
N MET A 64 -4.44 17.49 11.71
CA MET A 64 -4.32 16.08 11.32
C MET A 64 -5.55 15.28 11.71
N ILE A 65 -6.06 15.45 12.94
CA ILE A 65 -7.26 14.75 13.42
C ILE A 65 -8.47 15.15 12.56
N ALA A 66 -8.63 16.44 12.26
CA ALA A 66 -9.70 16.93 11.39
C ALA A 66 -9.56 16.44 9.93
N ALA A 67 -8.33 16.41 9.42
CA ALA A 67 -8.03 15.93 8.07
C ALA A 67 -8.28 14.43 7.94
N GLU A 68 -8.01 13.65 8.98
CA GLU A 68 -8.26 12.21 9.02
C GLU A 68 -9.76 11.89 9.18
N SER A 69 -10.48 12.63 10.03
CA SER A 69 -11.92 12.43 10.26
C SER A 69 -12.78 12.87 9.07
N GLY A 70 -12.26 13.72 8.19
CA GLY A 70 -13.00 14.19 7.02
C GLY A 70 -13.85 15.43 7.28
N ASN A 71 -13.70 16.08 8.44
CA ASN A 71 -14.52 17.24 8.79
C ASN A 71 -14.03 18.51 8.09
N GLN A 72 -14.58 18.76 6.90
CA GLN A 72 -14.22 19.89 6.04
C GLN A 72 -14.42 21.26 6.70
N LYS A 73 -15.46 21.41 7.54
CA LYS A 73 -15.75 22.67 8.24
C LYS A 73 -14.66 22.97 9.26
N ILE A 74 -14.28 21.96 10.05
CA ILE A 74 -13.22 22.10 11.05
C ILE A 74 -11.87 22.35 10.37
N VAL A 75 -11.54 21.62 9.30
CA VAL A 75 -10.32 21.89 8.51
C VAL A 75 -10.30 23.34 8.03
N SER A 76 -11.42 23.85 7.50
CA SER A 76 -11.50 25.23 7.03
C SER A 76 -11.31 26.26 8.17
N LEU A 77 -11.86 25.99 9.35
CA LEU A 77 -11.65 26.83 10.54
C LEU A 77 -10.18 26.84 10.98
N LEU A 78 -9.56 25.66 11.08
CA LEU A 78 -8.17 25.50 11.50
C LEU A 78 -7.19 26.15 10.52
N LEU A 79 -7.43 26.01 9.21
CA LEU A 79 -6.61 26.64 8.16
C LEU A 79 -6.81 28.15 8.07
N GLY A 80 -8.03 28.65 8.28
CA GLY A 80 -8.35 30.07 8.11
C GLY A 80 -8.09 30.95 9.34
N LYS A 81 -8.13 30.36 10.54
CA LYS A 81 -8.07 31.11 11.82
C LYS A 81 -7.09 30.51 12.83
N GLY A 82 -6.83 29.20 12.78
CA GLY A 82 -6.07 28.51 13.81
C GLY A 82 -4.54 28.60 13.69
N ASN A 83 -3.99 29.26 12.67
CA ASN A 83 -2.56 29.26 12.36
C ASN A 83 -1.95 27.84 12.37
N ALA A 84 -2.74 26.86 11.91
CA ALA A 84 -2.37 25.46 11.92
C ALA A 84 -1.23 25.20 10.92
N ASN A 85 -0.17 24.55 11.37
CA ASN A 85 0.93 24.12 10.53
C ASN A 85 0.45 22.98 9.62
N VAL A 86 0.30 23.30 8.33
CA VAL A 86 -0.14 22.37 7.28
C VAL A 86 0.84 21.24 6.98
N ASN A 87 2.10 21.41 7.38
CA ASN A 87 3.21 20.49 7.09
C ASN A 87 3.76 19.79 8.34
N SER A 88 3.06 19.88 9.48
CA SER A 88 3.39 19.08 10.67
C SER A 88 3.44 17.60 10.31
N LYS A 89 4.23 16.82 11.07
CA LYS A 89 4.39 15.39 10.89
C LYS A 89 4.07 14.63 12.18
N THR A 90 3.36 13.51 12.03
CA THR A 90 3.22 12.53 13.11
C THR A 90 4.55 11.86 13.43
N LYS A 91 4.58 11.02 14.48
CA LYS A 91 5.74 10.15 14.79
C LYS A 91 6.11 9.20 13.64
N THR A 92 5.15 8.85 12.77
CA THR A 92 5.36 8.02 11.57
C THR A 92 5.74 8.85 10.33
N GLY A 93 5.78 10.18 10.44
CA GLY A 93 6.08 11.09 9.35
C GLY A 93 4.87 11.42 8.46
N GLU A 94 3.64 11.05 8.86
CA GLU A 94 2.43 11.38 8.10
C GLU A 94 2.09 12.88 8.28
N THR A 95 1.83 13.58 7.16
CA THR A 95 1.32 14.96 7.17
C THR A 95 -0.22 14.97 7.10
N PRO A 96 -0.88 16.10 7.39
CA PRO A 96 -2.32 16.24 7.15
C PRO A 96 -2.73 15.84 5.72
N LEU A 97 -1.90 16.18 4.72
CA LEU A 97 -2.13 15.82 3.32
C LEU A 97 -2.13 14.30 3.10
N ILE A 98 -1.15 13.59 3.67
CA ILE A 98 -1.05 12.13 3.58
C ILE A 98 -2.24 11.46 4.28
N LEU A 99 -2.64 11.93 5.46
CA LEU A 99 -3.80 11.41 6.20
C LEU A 99 -5.10 11.60 5.42
N ALA A 100 -5.34 12.78 4.86
CA ALA A 100 -6.51 13.06 4.03
C ALA A 100 -6.51 12.21 2.75
N ALA A 101 -5.35 12.05 2.10
CA ALA A 101 -5.19 11.24 0.90
C ALA A 101 -5.49 9.76 1.18
N LYS A 102 -4.95 9.22 2.27
CA LYS A 102 -5.20 7.86 2.78
C LYS A 102 -6.68 7.59 3.05
N LYS A 103 -7.38 8.56 3.65
CA LYS A 103 -8.81 8.42 4.02
C LYS A 103 -9.78 8.73 2.89
N GLY A 104 -9.35 9.34 1.79
CA GLY A 104 -10.21 9.61 0.64
C GLY A 104 -10.89 10.98 0.64
N HIS A 105 -10.43 11.91 1.48
CA HIS A 105 -11.06 13.22 1.65
C HIS A 105 -10.57 14.24 0.61
N SER A 106 -11.04 14.10 -0.63
CA SER A 106 -10.58 14.89 -1.79
C SER A 106 -10.71 16.41 -1.62
N ILE A 107 -11.79 16.88 -0.98
CA ILE A 107 -12.00 18.30 -0.69
C ILE A 107 -10.94 18.81 0.29
N ILE A 108 -10.62 18.04 1.32
CA ILE A 108 -9.58 18.38 2.30
C ILE A 108 -8.20 18.37 1.65
N VAL A 109 -7.89 17.37 0.82
CA VAL A 109 -6.64 17.35 0.03
C VAL A 109 -6.50 18.64 -0.78
N THR A 110 -7.56 19.07 -1.46
CA THR A 110 -7.55 20.32 -2.23
C THR A 110 -7.35 21.55 -1.35
N ALA A 111 -8.01 21.61 -0.19
CA ALA A 111 -7.87 22.71 0.76
C ALA A 111 -6.44 22.81 1.33
N LEU A 112 -5.85 21.67 1.71
CA LEU A 112 -4.49 21.60 2.23
C LEU A 112 -3.46 22.05 1.19
N LEU A 113 -3.58 21.57 -0.05
CA LEU A 113 -2.68 21.97 -1.14
C LEU A 113 -2.78 23.47 -1.46
N LYS A 114 -3.99 24.04 -1.42
CA LYS A 114 -4.19 25.49 -1.58
C LYS A 114 -3.53 26.31 -0.47
N GLN A 115 -3.39 25.73 0.72
CA GLN A 115 -2.74 26.36 1.87
C GLN A 115 -1.24 26.04 1.99
N GLY A 116 -0.62 25.55 0.90
CA GLY A 116 0.83 25.33 0.86
C GLY A 116 1.29 24.01 1.48
N ALA A 117 0.41 23.01 1.57
CA ALA A 117 0.85 21.66 1.95
C ALA A 117 1.87 21.10 0.93
N GLU A 118 2.98 20.59 1.43
CA GLU A 118 4.07 20.06 0.62
C GLU A 118 3.70 18.71 -0.01
N ILE A 119 3.47 18.71 -1.33
CA ILE A 119 3.02 17.52 -2.08
C ILE A 119 4.06 16.40 -2.16
N HIS A 120 5.35 16.74 -2.06
CA HIS A 120 6.47 15.79 -2.19
C HIS A 120 6.95 15.20 -0.87
N THR A 121 6.32 15.57 0.25
CA THR A 121 6.71 15.08 1.57
C THR A 121 6.42 13.60 1.73
N LYS A 122 7.34 12.91 2.41
CA LYS A 122 7.30 11.47 2.65
C LYS A 122 7.20 11.14 4.14
N THR A 123 6.53 10.03 4.44
CA THR A 123 6.56 9.38 5.75
C THR A 123 7.94 8.78 6.04
N ASN A 124 8.12 8.29 7.27
CA ASN A 124 9.34 7.58 7.66
C ASN A 124 9.59 6.32 6.82
N ASN A 125 8.57 5.74 6.20
CA ASN A 125 8.71 4.59 5.29
C ASN A 125 8.87 4.99 3.83
N GLY A 126 8.93 6.30 3.54
CA GLY A 126 9.09 6.81 2.17
C GLY A 126 7.78 7.00 1.42
N LEU A 127 6.62 6.79 2.04
CA LEU A 127 5.32 6.95 1.38
C LEU A 127 4.98 8.45 1.22
N ASN A 128 4.61 8.86 0.02
CA ASN A 128 4.03 10.18 -0.23
C ASN A 128 2.48 10.12 -0.32
N ALA A 129 1.84 11.27 -0.51
CA ALA A 129 0.38 11.34 -0.59
C ALA A 129 -0.21 10.54 -1.77
N LEU A 130 0.51 10.47 -2.91
CA LEU A 130 0.09 9.69 -4.08
C LEU A 130 0.12 8.18 -3.80
N MET A 131 1.19 7.68 -3.18
CA MET A 131 1.31 6.29 -2.75
C MET A 131 0.24 5.93 -1.73
N ALA A 132 -0.02 6.79 -0.74
CA ALA A 132 -1.08 6.57 0.22
C ALA A 132 -2.46 6.52 -0.46
N ALA A 133 -2.78 7.45 -1.35
CA ALA A 133 -4.03 7.41 -2.10
C ALA A 133 -4.15 6.14 -2.96
N ALA A 134 -3.06 5.72 -3.61
CA ALA A 134 -3.00 4.52 -4.44
C ALA A 134 -3.21 3.25 -3.62
N GLN A 135 -2.50 3.10 -2.49
CA GLN A 135 -2.57 1.96 -1.57
C GLN A 135 -3.96 1.74 -0.99
N TYR A 136 -4.72 2.82 -0.76
CA TYR A 136 -6.07 2.76 -0.18
C TYR A 136 -7.19 2.96 -1.21
N GLY A 137 -6.85 2.93 -2.51
CA GLY A 137 -7.80 2.91 -3.62
C GLY A 137 -8.57 4.21 -3.82
N LYS A 138 -8.01 5.35 -3.41
CA LYS A 138 -8.64 6.66 -3.50
C LYS A 138 -8.45 7.26 -4.89
N ALA A 139 -9.02 6.62 -5.90
CA ALA A 139 -8.86 6.97 -7.32
C ALA A 139 -9.10 8.46 -7.64
N PRO A 140 -10.12 9.15 -7.07
CA PRO A 140 -10.30 10.59 -7.29
C PRO A 140 -9.11 11.43 -6.82
N ILE A 141 -8.47 11.04 -5.72
CA ILE A 141 -7.29 11.71 -5.17
C ILE A 141 -6.05 11.38 -6.00
N VAL A 142 -5.88 10.12 -6.41
CA VAL A 142 -4.80 9.71 -7.34
C VAL A 142 -4.86 10.58 -8.59
N LYS A 143 -6.01 10.67 -9.26
CA LYS A 143 -6.21 11.52 -10.44
C LYS A 143 -5.87 12.99 -10.18
N LYS A 144 -6.29 13.51 -9.02
CA LYS A 144 -6.03 14.90 -8.64
C LYS A 144 -4.54 15.17 -8.41
N LEU A 145 -3.84 14.32 -7.66
CA LEU A 145 -2.41 14.46 -7.38
C LEU A 145 -1.58 14.33 -8.66
N LEU A 146 -1.96 13.44 -9.58
CA LEU A 146 -1.34 13.33 -10.90
C LEU A 146 -1.52 14.61 -11.73
N SER A 147 -2.72 15.21 -11.73
CA SER A 147 -2.97 16.48 -12.44
C SER A 147 -2.16 17.67 -11.90
N LEU A 148 -1.58 17.54 -10.71
CA LEU A 148 -0.73 18.55 -10.08
C LEU A 148 0.76 18.29 -10.32
N GLY A 149 1.12 17.33 -11.18
CA GLY A 149 2.51 17.04 -11.54
C GLY A 149 3.28 16.28 -10.47
N THR A 150 2.60 15.49 -9.62
CA THR A 150 3.30 14.62 -8.67
C THR A 150 4.15 13.59 -9.43
N ASP A 151 5.42 13.48 -9.07
CA ASP A 151 6.32 12.50 -9.67
C ASP A 151 5.88 11.07 -9.34
N VAL A 152 5.55 10.31 -10.39
CA VAL A 152 5.10 8.91 -10.35
C VAL A 152 6.24 7.93 -10.14
N LYS A 153 7.49 8.33 -10.40
CA LYS A 153 8.69 7.49 -10.29
C LYS A 153 9.20 7.35 -8.87
N VAL A 154 8.68 8.18 -7.97
CA VAL A 154 9.04 8.13 -6.55
C VAL A 154 8.76 6.73 -6.02
N ALA A 155 9.75 6.17 -5.31
CA ALA A 155 9.64 4.91 -4.62
C ALA A 155 9.76 5.10 -3.09
N ASP A 156 9.14 4.19 -2.35
CA ASP A 156 9.27 4.08 -0.91
C ASP A 156 10.57 3.34 -0.51
N LYS A 157 10.75 3.07 0.79
CA LYS A 157 11.95 2.38 1.28
C LYS A 157 12.13 0.97 0.75
N ASP A 158 11.08 0.30 0.28
CA ASP A 158 11.15 -1.04 -0.28
C ASP A 158 11.26 -1.03 -1.81
N GLY A 159 11.33 0.17 -2.40
CA GLY A 159 11.37 0.34 -3.85
C GLY A 159 9.97 0.32 -4.49
N ASN A 160 8.89 0.35 -3.70
CA ASN A 160 7.55 0.32 -4.26
C ASN A 160 7.09 1.70 -4.72
N THR A 161 6.60 1.77 -5.96
CA THR A 161 5.97 2.97 -6.53
C THR A 161 4.48 3.04 -6.18
N ALA A 162 3.82 4.15 -6.49
CA ALA A 162 2.37 4.26 -6.33
C ALA A 162 1.61 3.18 -7.15
N LEU A 163 2.09 2.86 -8.36
CA LEU A 163 1.50 1.81 -9.20
C LEU A 163 1.58 0.45 -8.52
N MET A 164 2.73 0.11 -7.92
CA MET A 164 2.91 -1.13 -7.17
C MET A 164 1.97 -1.22 -5.96
N HIS A 165 1.82 -0.15 -5.19
CA HIS A 165 0.87 -0.11 -4.06
C HIS A 165 -0.59 -0.31 -4.51
N ALA A 166 -1.02 0.33 -5.61
CA ALA A 166 -2.37 0.14 -6.14
C ALA A 166 -2.59 -1.28 -6.70
N ALA A 167 -1.59 -1.82 -7.39
CA ALA A 167 -1.60 -3.15 -7.99
C ALA A 167 -1.66 -4.25 -6.92
N GLN A 168 -0.78 -4.18 -5.91
CA GLN A 168 -0.74 -5.10 -4.78
C GLN A 168 -2.02 -5.09 -3.95
N LYS A 169 -2.77 -3.98 -3.93
CA LYS A 169 -4.06 -3.86 -3.20
C LYS A 169 -5.29 -4.01 -4.10
N GLY A 170 -5.09 -4.29 -5.39
CA GLY A 170 -6.16 -4.59 -6.34
C GLY A 170 -7.04 -3.40 -6.70
N HIS A 171 -6.54 -2.19 -6.52
CA HIS A 171 -7.28 -0.96 -6.78
C HIS A 171 -7.22 -0.58 -8.27
N ALA A 172 -7.94 -1.33 -9.11
CA ALA A 172 -7.89 -1.21 -10.58
C ALA A 172 -8.12 0.21 -11.12
N GLU A 173 -9.05 0.99 -10.55
CA GLU A 173 -9.27 2.39 -10.96
C GLU A 173 -8.06 3.29 -10.65
N ALA A 174 -7.38 3.05 -9.51
CA ALA A 174 -6.16 3.76 -9.19
C ALA A 174 -5.00 3.33 -10.11
N VAL A 175 -4.88 2.03 -10.41
CA VAL A 175 -3.94 1.47 -11.40
C VAL A 175 -4.13 2.16 -12.75
N LYS A 176 -5.38 2.22 -13.25
CA LYS A 176 -5.71 2.89 -14.52
C LYS A 176 -5.28 4.35 -14.53
N HIS A 177 -5.61 5.12 -13.49
CA HIS A 177 -5.17 6.52 -13.42
C HIS A 177 -3.65 6.68 -13.36
N LEU A 178 -2.93 5.77 -12.69
CA LEU A 178 -1.47 5.80 -12.62
C LEU A 178 -0.84 5.46 -13.98
N ILE A 179 -1.41 4.53 -14.73
CA ILE A 179 -1.01 4.21 -16.11
C ILE A 179 -1.27 5.41 -17.03
N ASP A 180 -2.46 6.02 -16.96
CA ASP A 180 -2.80 7.25 -17.70
C ASP A 180 -1.81 8.38 -17.37
N GLY A 181 -1.39 8.45 -16.11
CA GLY A 181 -0.35 9.34 -15.58
C GLY A 181 1.08 8.97 -15.95
N LYS A 182 1.29 8.04 -16.87
CA LYS A 182 2.60 7.61 -17.41
C LYS A 182 3.54 6.99 -16.36
N SER A 183 2.97 6.24 -15.41
CA SER A 183 3.76 5.40 -14.50
C SER A 183 4.55 4.34 -15.28
N GLU A 184 5.78 4.08 -14.87
CA GLU A 184 6.62 3.03 -15.45
C GLU A 184 6.12 1.65 -15.00
N LEU A 185 5.79 0.77 -15.96
CA LEU A 185 5.24 -0.57 -15.67
C LEU A 185 6.31 -1.55 -15.17
N GLU A 186 7.53 -1.39 -15.68
CA GLU A 186 8.66 -2.32 -15.48
C GLU A 186 9.62 -1.91 -14.37
N THR A 187 9.26 -0.90 -13.56
CA THR A 187 10.00 -0.60 -12.34
C THR A 187 10.03 -1.85 -11.45
N ARG A 188 11.17 -2.09 -10.81
CA ARG A 188 11.38 -3.22 -9.88
C ARG A 188 11.62 -2.72 -8.48
N ASN A 189 10.95 -3.35 -7.51
CA ASN A 189 11.21 -3.13 -6.10
C ASN A 189 12.40 -3.98 -5.63
N LYS A 190 12.70 -3.99 -4.32
CA LYS A 190 13.83 -4.78 -3.76
C LYS A 190 13.70 -6.31 -3.89
N PHE A 191 12.53 -6.80 -4.30
CA PHE A 191 12.25 -8.22 -4.55
C PHE A 191 12.17 -8.52 -6.06
N ASP A 192 12.70 -7.62 -6.89
CA ASP A 192 12.61 -7.65 -8.35
C ASP A 192 11.18 -7.77 -8.90
N SER A 193 10.18 -7.48 -8.06
CA SER A 193 8.77 -7.54 -8.44
C SER A 193 8.36 -6.27 -9.17
N THR A 194 7.66 -6.45 -10.29
CA THR A 194 6.94 -5.40 -11.01
C THR A 194 5.53 -5.23 -10.45
N ALA A 195 4.80 -4.20 -10.89
CA ALA A 195 3.40 -4.02 -10.50
C ALA A 195 2.52 -5.22 -10.94
N LEU A 196 2.81 -5.82 -12.09
CA LEU A 196 2.12 -7.02 -12.58
C LEU A 196 2.33 -8.20 -11.63
N ILE A 197 3.59 -8.49 -11.27
CA ILE A 197 3.93 -9.56 -10.34
C ILE A 197 3.19 -9.40 -9.00
N LEU A 198 3.16 -8.18 -8.45
CA LEU A 198 2.46 -7.91 -7.18
C LEU A 198 0.93 -8.07 -7.29
N ALA A 199 0.32 -7.66 -8.39
CA ALA A 199 -1.13 -7.86 -8.60
C ALA A 199 -1.48 -9.34 -8.78
N VAL A 200 -0.61 -10.09 -9.46
CA VAL A 200 -0.77 -11.53 -9.69
C VAL A 200 -0.62 -12.30 -8.38
N ASP A 201 0.43 -12.04 -7.60
CA ASP A 201 0.67 -12.72 -6.31
C ASP A 201 -0.50 -12.53 -5.32
N GLN A 202 -1.21 -11.40 -5.39
CA GLN A 202 -2.34 -11.06 -4.53
C GLN A 202 -3.71 -11.41 -5.13
N GLY A 203 -3.76 -12.01 -6.33
CA GLY A 203 -5.01 -12.49 -6.92
C GLY A 203 -5.93 -11.39 -7.47
N HIS A 204 -5.39 -10.22 -7.82
CA HIS A 204 -6.19 -9.06 -8.21
C HIS A 204 -6.45 -8.98 -9.72
N TYR A 205 -7.34 -9.85 -10.21
CA TYR A 205 -7.66 -9.99 -11.65
C TYR A 205 -7.83 -8.68 -12.41
N ARG A 206 -8.64 -7.73 -11.89
CA ARG A 206 -8.90 -6.46 -12.57
C ARG A 206 -7.64 -5.59 -12.69
N ALA A 207 -6.76 -5.60 -11.68
CA ALA A 207 -5.50 -4.88 -11.76
C ALA A 207 -4.54 -5.54 -12.77
N VAL A 208 -4.50 -6.87 -12.78
CA VAL A 208 -3.72 -7.65 -13.75
C VAL A 208 -4.15 -7.35 -15.19
N ASP A 209 -5.46 -7.37 -15.46
CA ASP A 209 -6.03 -7.09 -16.78
C ASP A 209 -5.69 -5.67 -17.27
N GLU A 210 -5.83 -4.65 -16.41
CA GLU A 210 -5.44 -3.28 -16.74
C GLU A 210 -3.93 -3.14 -17.02
N LEU A 211 -3.07 -3.81 -16.25
CA LEU A 211 -1.61 -3.78 -16.45
C LEU A 211 -1.20 -4.46 -17.76
N ILE A 212 -1.78 -5.63 -18.09
CA ILE A 212 -1.49 -6.33 -19.35
C ILE A 212 -2.00 -5.52 -20.54
N LYS A 213 -3.20 -4.93 -20.46
CA LYS A 213 -3.73 -4.03 -21.50
C LYS A 213 -2.82 -2.83 -21.76
N ALA A 214 -2.13 -2.35 -20.72
CA ALA A 214 -1.17 -1.27 -20.82
C ALA A 214 0.21 -1.70 -21.36
N GLY A 215 0.43 -3.00 -21.58
CA GLY A 215 1.68 -3.55 -22.12
C GLY A 215 2.72 -3.92 -21.06
N ALA A 216 2.30 -4.23 -19.83
CA ALA A 216 3.21 -4.79 -18.84
C ALA A 216 3.80 -6.12 -19.32
N ASP A 217 5.08 -6.37 -19.05
CA ASP A 217 5.77 -7.60 -19.46
C ASP A 217 5.19 -8.83 -18.75
N ILE A 218 4.45 -9.64 -19.51
CA ILE A 218 3.86 -10.90 -19.05
C ILE A 218 4.91 -11.94 -18.63
N GLU A 219 6.15 -11.81 -19.13
CA GLU A 219 7.26 -12.71 -18.85
C GLU A 219 8.21 -12.14 -17.78
N ALA A 220 7.83 -11.03 -17.12
CA ALA A 220 8.61 -10.44 -16.05
C ALA A 220 8.95 -11.49 -14.99
N ARG A 221 10.18 -11.44 -14.48
CA ARG A 221 10.65 -12.37 -13.45
C ARG A 221 10.90 -11.62 -12.15
N ASP A 222 10.47 -12.23 -11.05
CA ASP A 222 10.79 -11.78 -9.70
C ASP A 222 12.19 -12.27 -9.27
N LYS A 223 12.53 -12.04 -8.00
CA LYS A 223 13.83 -12.43 -7.43
C LYS A 223 14.08 -13.94 -7.46
N PHE A 224 13.03 -14.76 -7.43
CA PHE A 224 13.12 -16.22 -7.52
C PHE A 224 13.04 -16.71 -8.96
N SER A 225 13.21 -15.80 -9.93
CA SER A 225 13.02 -16.07 -11.34
C SER A 225 11.61 -16.59 -11.67
N ALA A 226 10.59 -16.39 -10.83
CA ALA A 226 9.23 -16.84 -11.10
C ALA A 226 8.52 -15.86 -12.05
N THR A 227 7.83 -16.40 -13.05
CA THR A 227 6.98 -15.61 -13.96
C THR A 227 5.59 -15.40 -13.35
N PRO A 228 4.81 -14.39 -13.79
CA PRO A 228 3.39 -14.25 -13.45
C PRO A 228 2.61 -15.56 -13.55
N LEU A 229 2.87 -16.38 -14.57
CA LEU A 229 2.17 -17.66 -14.77
C LEU A 229 2.49 -18.68 -13.65
N ILE A 230 3.76 -18.80 -13.27
CA ILE A 230 4.17 -19.69 -12.17
C ILE A 230 3.55 -19.21 -10.85
N ILE A 231 3.60 -17.90 -10.60
CA ILE A 231 3.04 -17.30 -9.39
C ILE A 231 1.52 -17.50 -9.32
N SER A 232 0.78 -17.26 -10.40
CA SER A 232 -0.68 -17.45 -10.41
C SER A 232 -1.07 -18.91 -10.21
N ALA A 233 -0.29 -19.86 -10.74
CA ALA A 233 -0.49 -21.29 -10.51
C ALA A 233 -0.22 -21.67 -9.04
N ALA A 234 0.93 -21.27 -8.48
CA ALA A 234 1.29 -21.53 -7.08
C ALA A 234 0.28 -20.93 -6.07
N ARG A 235 -0.31 -19.78 -6.41
CA ARG A 235 -1.35 -19.10 -5.61
C ARG A 235 -2.77 -19.58 -5.91
N ARG A 236 -2.96 -20.49 -6.86
CA ARG A 236 -4.26 -21.06 -7.26
C ARG A 236 -5.24 -20.00 -7.75
N HIS A 237 -4.75 -19.11 -8.60
CA HIS A 237 -5.53 -18.03 -9.21
C HIS A 237 -5.95 -18.39 -10.63
N ASN A 238 -6.86 -19.37 -10.78
CA ASN A 238 -7.24 -19.95 -12.08
C ASN A 238 -7.68 -18.90 -13.10
N SER A 239 -8.47 -17.90 -12.69
CA SER A 239 -8.90 -16.80 -13.58
C SER A 239 -7.74 -15.96 -14.09
N ILE A 240 -6.72 -15.72 -13.26
CA ILE A 240 -5.52 -14.96 -13.66
C ILE A 240 -4.62 -15.83 -14.53
N THR A 241 -4.44 -17.12 -14.19
CA THR A 241 -3.71 -18.06 -15.04
C THR A 241 -4.32 -18.14 -16.43
N SER A 242 -5.65 -18.30 -16.53
CA SER A 242 -6.35 -18.28 -17.82
C SER A 242 -6.08 -16.99 -18.58
N LEU A 243 -6.21 -15.83 -17.93
CA LEU A 243 -5.94 -14.53 -18.56
C LEU A 243 -4.50 -14.42 -19.08
N LEU A 244 -3.51 -14.86 -18.31
CA LEU A 244 -2.09 -14.82 -18.72
C LEU A 244 -1.86 -15.71 -19.94
N LEU A 245 -2.39 -16.93 -19.93
CA LEU A 245 -2.30 -17.88 -21.06
C LEU A 245 -3.00 -17.35 -22.31
N ASP A 246 -4.21 -16.80 -22.17
CA ASP A 246 -4.96 -16.15 -23.26
C ASP A 246 -4.20 -14.97 -23.87
N LYS A 247 -3.32 -14.33 -23.09
CA LYS A 247 -2.47 -13.21 -23.50
C LYS A 247 -1.08 -13.65 -23.97
N GLY A 248 -0.86 -14.96 -24.11
CA GLY A 248 0.35 -15.52 -24.71
C GLY A 248 1.50 -15.75 -23.75
N ALA A 249 1.23 -15.87 -22.43
CA ALA A 249 2.26 -16.27 -21.48
C ALA A 249 2.85 -17.64 -21.85
N LYS A 250 4.17 -17.77 -21.73
CA LYS A 250 4.89 -19.01 -22.04
C LYS A 250 4.58 -20.06 -20.98
N VAL A 251 3.82 -21.07 -21.38
CA VAL A 251 3.38 -22.16 -20.50
C VAL A 251 4.54 -22.96 -19.91
N ASN A 252 5.56 -23.25 -20.73
CA ASN A 252 6.72 -24.05 -20.36
C ASN A 252 7.86 -23.13 -19.91
N THR A 253 7.72 -22.56 -18.72
CA THR A 253 8.75 -21.81 -18.00
C THR A 253 9.00 -22.43 -16.63
N TYR A 254 10.17 -22.18 -16.05
CA TYR A 254 10.55 -22.66 -14.73
C TYR A 254 11.18 -21.54 -13.90
N ASP A 255 11.03 -21.57 -12.58
CA ASP A 255 11.67 -20.64 -11.64
C ASP A 255 13.13 -21.02 -11.31
N GLU A 256 13.76 -20.38 -10.32
CA GLU A 256 15.14 -20.70 -9.93
C GLU A 256 15.33 -22.14 -9.42
N ASP A 257 14.28 -22.74 -8.84
CA ASP A 257 14.25 -24.11 -8.33
C ASP A 257 13.91 -25.13 -9.42
N GLY A 258 13.64 -24.68 -10.65
CA GLY A 258 13.23 -25.54 -11.76
C GLY A 258 11.75 -25.91 -11.76
N ARG A 259 10.92 -25.26 -10.94
CA ARG A 259 9.48 -25.50 -10.83
C ARG A 259 8.71 -24.79 -11.91
N THR A 260 7.82 -25.51 -12.59
CA THR A 260 6.91 -24.97 -13.60
C THR A 260 5.55 -24.65 -13.01
N ALA A 261 4.72 -23.89 -13.73
CA ALA A 261 3.33 -23.66 -13.33
C ALA A 261 2.55 -24.98 -13.17
N LEU A 262 2.82 -25.97 -14.03
CA LEU A 262 2.20 -27.30 -13.97
C LEU A 262 2.67 -28.08 -12.73
N ALA A 263 3.95 -27.99 -12.39
CA ALA A 263 4.51 -28.63 -11.21
C ALA A 263 3.87 -28.08 -9.92
N GLU A 264 3.72 -26.76 -9.83
CA GLU A 264 3.06 -26.09 -8.70
C GLU A 264 1.58 -26.50 -8.59
N ALA A 265 0.83 -26.47 -9.70
CA ALA A 265 -0.58 -26.88 -9.72
C ALA A 265 -0.76 -28.34 -9.28
N SER A 266 0.09 -29.24 -9.77
CA SER A 266 0.05 -30.67 -9.46
C SER A 266 0.44 -30.93 -8.00
N ALA A 267 1.47 -30.26 -7.48
CA ALA A 267 1.89 -30.39 -6.09
C ALA A 267 0.82 -29.89 -5.11
N ALA A 268 0.06 -28.86 -5.50
CA ALA A 268 -1.08 -28.36 -4.75
C ALA A 268 -2.35 -29.22 -4.88
N GLY A 269 -2.38 -30.20 -5.80
CA GLY A 269 -3.55 -31.01 -6.10
C GLY A 269 -4.68 -30.23 -6.79
N ASP A 270 -4.36 -29.14 -7.49
CA ASP A 270 -5.34 -28.30 -8.17
C ASP A 270 -5.64 -28.88 -9.57
N GLU A 271 -6.62 -29.77 -9.63
CA GLU A 271 -6.99 -30.48 -10.87
C GLU A 271 -7.45 -29.52 -11.98
N ASP A 272 -8.23 -28.48 -11.62
CA ASP A 272 -8.72 -27.49 -12.58
C ASP A 272 -7.57 -26.68 -13.19
N MET A 273 -6.61 -26.25 -12.36
CA MET A 273 -5.41 -25.55 -12.83
C MET A 273 -4.53 -26.45 -13.68
N THR A 274 -4.37 -27.72 -13.28
CA THR A 274 -3.58 -28.71 -14.00
C THR A 274 -4.17 -28.95 -15.39
N ASP A 275 -5.47 -29.19 -15.48
CA ASP A 275 -6.18 -29.36 -16.75
C ASP A 275 -6.09 -28.11 -17.62
N LEU A 276 -6.26 -26.92 -17.03
CA LEU A 276 -6.08 -25.65 -17.74
C LEU A 276 -4.68 -25.54 -18.36
N LEU A 277 -3.62 -25.78 -17.58
CA LEU A 277 -2.25 -25.69 -18.07
C LEU A 277 -1.96 -26.72 -19.17
N LEU A 278 -2.41 -27.97 -19.01
CA LEU A 278 -2.27 -29.02 -20.02
C LEU A 278 -2.98 -28.66 -21.34
N ARG A 279 -4.17 -28.06 -21.27
CA ARG A 279 -4.91 -27.57 -22.47
C ARG A 279 -4.14 -26.51 -23.24
N PHE A 280 -3.34 -25.70 -22.54
CA PHE A 280 -2.46 -24.69 -23.15
C PHE A 280 -1.06 -25.24 -23.50
N GLY A 281 -0.86 -26.56 -23.47
CA GLY A 281 0.37 -27.21 -23.91
C GLY A 281 1.48 -27.26 -22.85
N ALA A 282 1.13 -27.19 -21.56
CA ALA A 282 2.08 -27.48 -20.50
C ALA A 282 2.61 -28.91 -20.67
N ASP A 283 3.92 -29.07 -20.66
CA ASP A 283 4.58 -30.35 -20.82
C ASP A 283 4.89 -30.96 -19.43
N PRO A 284 4.29 -32.12 -19.08
CA PRO A 284 4.56 -32.85 -17.83
C PRO A 284 6.03 -33.18 -17.58
N ASP A 285 6.79 -33.36 -18.67
CA ASP A 285 8.19 -33.75 -18.64
C ASP A 285 9.14 -32.54 -18.78
N TYR A 286 8.59 -31.33 -18.87
CA TYR A 286 9.35 -30.10 -18.88
C TYR A 286 9.76 -29.70 -17.47
N TRP A 287 10.97 -30.09 -17.07
CA TRP A 287 11.56 -29.74 -15.78
C TRP A 287 13.07 -29.52 -15.89
N ARG A 288 13.63 -28.75 -14.94
CA ARG A 288 15.08 -28.60 -14.77
C ARG A 288 15.46 -29.20 -13.41
N TYR A 289 16.46 -30.09 -13.37
CA TYR A 289 17.03 -30.73 -12.16
C TYR A 289 16.27 -31.87 -11.43
N GLY A 290 15.34 -32.58 -12.05
CA GLY A 290 14.87 -33.89 -11.57
C GLY A 290 13.58 -33.84 -10.76
N VAL A 291 12.87 -32.71 -10.75
CA VAL A 291 11.56 -32.62 -10.10
C VAL A 291 10.52 -33.25 -11.02
N GLN A 292 10.49 -34.59 -10.99
CA GLN A 292 9.52 -35.37 -11.76
C GLN A 292 8.12 -35.10 -11.20
N CYS A 293 7.32 -34.33 -11.93
CA CYS A 293 5.92 -34.18 -11.62
C CYS A 293 5.22 -35.49 -12.02
N SER A 294 4.85 -36.33 -11.05
CA SER A 294 4.23 -37.64 -11.32
C SER A 294 2.77 -37.47 -11.77
N LEU A 295 2.55 -36.96 -12.98
CA LEU A 295 1.23 -36.96 -13.64
C LEU A 295 0.82 -38.35 -14.15
N THR A 296 1.72 -39.34 -14.06
CA THR A 296 1.51 -40.71 -14.58
C THR A 296 0.60 -41.60 -13.74
N ALA A 297 0.10 -41.17 -12.58
CA ALA A 297 -0.64 -42.06 -11.67
C ALA A 297 -2.16 -42.18 -11.94
N LYS A 298 -2.79 -41.30 -12.73
CA LYS A 298 -4.27 -41.32 -12.91
C LYS A 298 -4.79 -41.87 -14.24
N HIS A 299 -3.96 -42.05 -15.27
CA HIS A 299 -4.43 -42.49 -16.60
C HIS A 299 -3.91 -43.86 -17.10
N SER A 300 -3.15 -44.61 -16.31
CA SER A 300 -2.76 -45.98 -16.69
C SER A 300 -3.01 -46.96 -15.57
N SER A 301 -3.97 -47.86 -15.80
CA SER A 301 -4.17 -49.07 -15.02
C SER A 301 -2.88 -49.91 -15.04
N MET A 302 -2.12 -49.93 -13.95
CA MET A 302 -1.43 -51.12 -13.43
C MET A 302 -0.67 -50.79 -12.14
N LYS A 303 -0.72 -51.74 -11.21
CA LYS A 303 -0.24 -51.73 -9.82
C LYS A 303 1.25 -51.37 -9.72
N GLU A 304 1.60 -50.43 -8.84
CA GLU A 304 2.60 -50.61 -7.77
C GLU A 304 2.73 -49.31 -6.93
N GLU A 305 2.58 -49.47 -5.62
CA GLU A 305 2.68 -48.43 -4.60
C GLU A 305 4.11 -47.89 -4.48
N ARG A 306 4.36 -46.62 -4.85
CA ARG A 306 5.48 -45.83 -4.29
C ARG A 306 5.11 -44.35 -4.17
N ASN A 307 5.13 -43.85 -2.93
CA ASN A 307 5.08 -42.42 -2.57
C ASN A 307 6.15 -41.59 -3.32
N PRO A 308 5.79 -40.50 -4.05
CA PRO A 308 6.78 -39.62 -4.67
C PRO A 308 6.74 -38.20 -4.07
N CYS A 309 6.97 -38.10 -2.76
CA CYS A 309 7.44 -36.86 -2.12
C CYS A 309 8.71 -37.20 -1.33
N ALA A 310 9.77 -37.62 -2.03
CA ALA A 310 11.08 -37.80 -1.43
C ALA A 310 12.10 -37.08 -2.32
N VAL A 311 12.54 -35.92 -1.84
CA VAL A 311 13.75 -35.23 -2.27
C VAL A 311 14.88 -36.28 -2.33
N ARG A 312 15.33 -36.67 -3.52
CA ARG A 312 16.58 -37.42 -3.65
C ARG A 312 17.71 -36.42 -3.71
N GLY A 313 18.36 -36.23 -2.56
CA GLY A 313 19.62 -35.49 -2.48
C GLY A 313 20.76 -36.28 -3.12
N LYS A 314 21.42 -35.62 -4.09
CA LYS A 314 22.72 -35.90 -4.72
C LYS A 314 22.88 -37.20 -5.49
#